data_AF-X1SX11-F1
#
_entry.id   AF-X1SX11-F1
#
_cell.length_a   1.000
_cell.length_b   1.000
_cell.length_c   1.000
_cell.angle_alpha   90.00
_cell.angle_beta   90.00
_cell.angle_gamma   90.00
#
_symmetry.space_group_name_H-M   'P 1'
#
loop_
_entity.id
_entity.type
_entity.pdbx_description
1 polymer ?
#
loop_
_entity_poly.entity_id
_entity_poly.type
_entity_poly.pdbx_seq_one_letter_code
_entity_poly.pdbx_strand_id
1 'polypeptide(L)' 'MKNIKSLCLPEVKEFTPEKILSIRKKLKLSQAALACIFNISPSTVQKWEQGNKRPTGASKKLLDIMERKGLEALI' A
#
# COMPACT_ATOMS: atom_id res chain seq x y z
N MET A 1 -5.02 -4.38 -28.18
CA MET A 1 -4.93 -4.12 -26.72
C MET A 1 -5.75 -5.18 -26.00
N LYS A 2 -5.22 -5.82 -24.93
CA LYS A 2 -6.02 -6.76 -24.12
C LYS A 2 -7.09 -5.98 -23.37
N ASN A 3 -8.34 -6.45 -23.39
CA ASN A 3 -9.42 -5.87 -22.60
C ASN A 3 -9.17 -6.18 -21.12
N ILE A 4 -9.06 -5.17 -20.26
CA ILE A 4 -8.80 -5.35 -18.82
C ILE A 4 -9.82 -6.30 -18.16
N LYS A 5 -11.06 -6.31 -18.64
CA LYS A 5 -12.12 -7.20 -18.10
C LYS A 5 -11.83 -8.68 -18.31
N SER A 6 -11.06 -9.05 -19.35
CA SER A 6 -10.70 -10.45 -19.63
C SER A 6 -9.54 -10.96 -18.78
N LEU A 7 -8.92 -10.11 -17.96
CA LEU A 7 -7.75 -10.45 -17.14
C LEU A 7 -8.14 -10.94 -15.73
N CYS A 8 -9.44 -10.99 -15.40
CA CYS A 8 -9.96 -11.43 -14.08
C CYS A 8 -9.17 -10.84 -12.90
N LEU A 9 -8.97 -9.51 -12.91
CA LEU A 9 -8.12 -8.85 -11.92
C LEU A 9 -8.76 -8.92 -10.53
N PRO A 10 -7.99 -9.24 -9.48
CA PRO A 10 -8.50 -9.24 -8.13
C PRO A 10 -8.87 -7.81 -7.71
N GLU A 11 -9.98 -7.70 -6.97
CA GLU A 11 -10.43 -6.44 -6.40
C GLU A 11 -9.39 -5.90 -5.41
N VAL A 12 -9.13 -4.59 -5.48
CA VAL A 12 -8.20 -3.92 -4.58
C VAL A 12 -8.93 -3.53 -3.31
N LYS A 13 -8.59 -4.21 -2.21
CA LYS A 13 -9.18 -3.97 -0.88
C LYS A 13 -8.99 -2.53 -0.43
N GLU A 14 -9.95 -2.03 0.35
CA GLU A 14 -9.78 -0.79 1.12
C GLU A 14 -8.79 -1.01 2.27
N PHE A 15 -8.00 0.02 2.58
CA PHE A 15 -6.99 -0.03 3.64
C PHE A 15 -7.31 0.98 4.72
N THR A 16 -7.70 0.48 5.89
CA THR A 16 -7.91 1.30 7.09
C THR A 16 -6.56 1.72 7.69
N PRO A 17 -6.52 2.77 8.53
CA PRO A 17 -5.30 3.21 9.19
C PRO A 17 -4.59 2.11 9.98
N GLU A 18 -5.37 1.30 10.72
CA GLU A 18 -4.89 0.18 11.53
C GLU A 18 -4.29 -0.92 10.65
N LYS A 19 -4.89 -1.14 9.47
CA LYS A 19 -4.41 -2.12 8.51
C LYS A 19 -3.07 -1.72 7.91
N ILE A 20 -2.91 -0.45 7.54
CA ILE A 20 -1.65 0.09 6.99
C ILE A 20 -0.55 -0.01 8.05
N LEU A 21 -0.86 0.39 9.29
CA LEU A 21 0.05 0.25 10.42
C LEU A 21 0.46 -1.21 10.67
N SER A 22 -0.50 -2.14 10.58
CA SER A 22 -0.26 -3.58 10.75
C SER A 22 0.67 -4.12 9.68
N ILE A 23 0.43 -3.79 8.40
CA ILE A 23 1.30 -4.21 7.28
C ILE A 23 2.72 -3.70 7.50
N ARG A 24 2.89 -2.40 7.79
CA ARG A 24 4.20 -1.79 8.02
C ARG A 24 4.96 -2.47 9.16
N LYS A 25 4.28 -2.71 10.29
CA LYS A 25 4.88 -3.34 11.47
C LYS A 25 5.23 -4.81 11.21
N LYS A 26 4.38 -5.56 10.51
CA LYS A 26 4.66 -6.97 10.12
C LYS A 26 5.92 -7.08 9.26
N LEU A 27 6.14 -6.11 8.38
CA LEU A 27 7.34 -6.02 7.54
C LEU A 27 8.54 -5.36 8.25
N LYS A 28 8.42 -5.01 9.55
CA LYS A 28 9.45 -4.37 10.36
C LYS A 28 10.00 -3.06 9.76
N LEU A 29 9.14 -2.31 9.06
CA LEU A 29 9.50 -1.05 8.42
C LEU A 29 9.24 0.15 9.33
N SER A 30 10.11 1.16 9.27
CA SER A 30 9.79 2.50 9.79
C SER A 30 8.82 3.22 8.84
N GLN A 31 8.16 4.29 9.29
CA GLN A 31 7.32 5.11 8.41
C GLN A 31 8.14 5.69 7.24
N ALA A 32 9.39 6.09 7.49
CA ALA A 32 10.30 6.60 6.47
C ALA A 32 10.70 5.52 5.45
N ALA A 33 10.96 4.28 5.90
CA ALA A 33 11.28 3.17 5.01
C ALA A 33 10.10 2.84 4.09
N LEU A 34 8.88 2.76 4.64
CA LEU A 34 7.67 2.55 3.83
C LEU A 34 7.46 3.70 2.82
N ALA A 35 7.70 4.94 3.25
CA ALA A 35 7.58 6.10 2.39
C ALA A 35 8.58 6.07 1.22
N CYS A 36 9.82 5.63 1.48
CA CYS A 36 10.85 5.44 0.46
C CYS A 36 10.41 4.39 -0.57
N ILE A 37 9.93 3.22 -0.13
CA ILE A 37 9.43 2.16 -1.03
C ILE A 37 8.29 2.67 -1.93
N PHE A 38 7.40 3.49 -1.38
CA PHE A 38 6.24 4.03 -2.10
C PHE A 38 6.55 5.30 -2.90
N ASN A 39 7.78 5.82 -2.85
CA ASN A 39 8.17 7.12 -3.44
C ASN A 39 7.24 8.27 -3.02
N ILE A 40 6.95 8.36 -1.72
CA ILE A 40 6.12 9.40 -1.11
C ILE A 40 6.80 10.00 0.12
N SER A 41 6.23 11.07 0.67
CA SER A 41 6.74 11.66 1.92
C SER A 41 6.38 10.82 3.15
N PRO A 42 7.24 10.77 4.20
CA PRO A 42 6.90 10.14 5.48
C PRO A 42 5.63 10.70 6.11
N SER A 43 5.35 12.00 5.93
CA SER A 43 4.10 12.63 6.37
C SER A 43 2.87 12.02 5.71
N THR A 44 2.97 11.55 4.46
CA THR A 44 1.87 10.87 3.78
C THR A 44 1.56 9.52 4.45
N VAL A 45 2.59 8.74 4.77
CA VAL A 45 2.44 7.48 5.54
C VAL A 45 1.85 7.75 6.92
N GLN A 46 2.32 8.77 7.62
CA GLN A 46 1.77 9.17 8.92
C GLN A 46 0.28 9.53 8.81
N LYS A 47 -0.12 10.33 7.81
CA LYS A 47 -1.53 10.70 7.59
C LYS A 47 -2.39 9.49 7.25
N TRP A 48 -1.85 8.49 6.56
CA TRP A 48 -2.54 7.22 6.32
C TRP A 48 -2.78 6.45 7.62
N GLU A 49 -1.74 6.31 8.45
CA GLU A 49 -1.82 5.58 9.72
C GLU A 49 -2.66 6.30 10.79
N GLN A 50 -2.90 7.60 10.64
CA GLN A 50 -3.79 8.39 11.48
C GLN A 50 -5.22 8.49 10.94
N GLY A 51 -5.47 8.05 9.69
CA GLY A 51 -6.77 8.20 9.04
C GLY A 51 -7.10 9.59 8.50
N ASN A 52 -6.15 10.53 8.58
CA ASN A 52 -6.27 11.88 8.03
C ASN A 52 -6.25 11.90 6.49
N LYS A 53 -5.70 10.86 5.86
CA LYS A 53 -5.73 10.65 4.41
C LYS A 53 -5.87 9.17 4.10
N ARG A 54 -6.47 8.84 2.96
CA ARG A 54 -6.54 7.46 2.46
C ARG A 54 -5.63 7.28 1.24
N PRO A 55 -4.98 6.10 1.08
CA PRO A 55 -4.30 5.75 -0.16
C PRO A 55 -5.31 5.58 -1.29
N THR A 56 -5.01 6.12 -2.47
CA THR A 56 -5.86 6.03 -3.66
C THR A 56 -5.04 5.64 -4.89
N GLY A 57 -5.71 5.17 -5.95
CA GLY A 57 -5.08 4.82 -7.21
C GLY A 57 -3.90 3.86 -7.04
N ALA A 58 -2.72 4.26 -7.51
CA ALA A 58 -1.49 3.46 -7.47
C ALA A 58 -1.10 3.06 -6.04
N SER A 59 -1.13 3.99 -5.08
CA SER A 59 -0.76 3.70 -3.69
C SER A 59 -1.63 2.60 -3.05
N LYS A 60 -2.94 2.61 -3.33
CA LYS A 60 -3.86 1.56 -2.89
C LYS A 60 -3.52 0.21 -3.52
N LYS A 61 -3.17 0.20 -4.81
CA LYS A 61 -2.76 -1.02 -5.52
C LYS A 61 -1.43 -1.57 -5.00
N LEU A 62 -0.47 -0.70 -4.68
CA LEU A 62 0.82 -1.09 -4.13
C LEU A 62 0.69 -1.70 -2.73
N LEU A 63 -0.18 -1.14 -1.88
CA LEU A 63 -0.50 -1.75 -0.56
C LEU A 63 -1.12 -3.15 -0.73
N ASP A 64 -2.03 -3.33 -1.68
CA ASP A 64 -2.62 -4.63 -2.01
C ASP A 64 -1.58 -5.64 -2.53
N ILE A 65 -0.65 -5.19 -3.38
CA ILE A 65 0.46 -6.05 -3.84
C ILE A 65 1.37 -6.42 -2.69
N MET A 66 1.79 -5.45 -1.88
CA MET A 66 2.65 -5.65 -0.72
C MET A 66 2.03 -6.60 0.30
N GLU A 67 0.73 -6.46 0.58
CA GLU A 67 0.03 -7.36 1.50
C GLU A 67 -0.04 -8.80 0.96
N ARG A 68 -0.34 -8.98 -0.33
CA ARG A 68 -0.53 -10.32 -0.91
C ARG A 68 0.77 -11.04 -1.25
N LYS A 69 1.83 -10.31 -1.59
CA LYS A 69 3.07 -10.86 -2.16
C LYS A 69 4.32 -10.61 -1.32
N GLY A 70 4.24 -9.79 -0.28
CA GLY A 70 5.40 -9.41 0.52
C GLY A 70 6.13 -8.19 -0.02
N LEU A 71 7.22 -7.82 0.66
CA LEU A 71 8.00 -6.62 0.38
C LEU A 71 8.80 -6.75 -0.92
N GLU A 72 9.24 -7.95 -1.24
CA GLU A 72 10.05 -8.33 -2.41
C GLU A 72 9.34 -8.02 -3.73
N ALA A 73 8.02 -7.86 -3.72
CA ALA A 73 7.27 -7.49 -4.92
C ALA A 73 7.45 -6.02 -5.35
N LEU A 74 8.10 -5.20 -4.49
CA LEU A 74 8.25 -3.75 -4.68
C LEU A 74 9.70 -3.26 -4.61
N ILE A 75 10.67 -4.17 -4.50
CA ILE A 75 12.11 -3.90 -4.51
C ILE A 75 12.71 -4.52 -5.78
#